data_AF-A0A942IWH8-F1
#
_entry.id   AF-A0A942IWH8-F1
#
_cell.length_a   1.000
_cell.length_b   1.000
_cell.length_c   1.000
_cell.angle_alpha   90.00
_cell.angle_beta   90.00
_cell.angle_gamma   90.00
#
_symmetry.space_group_name_H-M   'P 1'
#
loop_
_entity.id
_entity.type
_entity.pdbx_description
1 polymer ?
#
loop_
_entity_poly.entity_id
_entity_poly.type
_entity_poly.pdbx_seq_one_letter_code
_entity_poly.pdbx_strand_id
1 'polypeptide(L)'
;MNFRTIIYILCVFLISGLTCDKRCRDCEIPPDGRFPHTGFTSVKTIDIDSFSVIIEVKFEMDSLDTLVSQGLYWTKSILPNNTDSVVFVDTGHTGYIVKIQNLQPKTKYLIRPFFQLKSGKRGEAQLEFETLQLNYFVGGIGPAGGIIFWMKDKKTGLEIGPEFTDSLFPWGCSGQPMTTGLSFGDGPSNTTNISPKCYSLINAAGFCRYGDFNKLPEWYLPSKNELDTMYKYLASRGLGKLRPEYYWSSSAYDDDNAILVSMKDGSSIKTDRWRYYRVRPIRKFELP
;
A
#
# COMPACT_ATOMS: atom_id res chain seq x y z
N MET A 1 -76.95 -26.03 -26.30
CA MET A 1 -76.65 -24.93 -27.25
C MET A 1 -76.55 -23.65 -26.43
N ASN A 2 -75.39 -22.97 -26.47
CA ASN A 2 -75.11 -21.58 -26.09
C ASN A 2 -75.86 -20.86 -24.94
N PHE A 3 -75.04 -20.36 -23.98
CA PHE A 3 -75.13 -19.03 -23.31
C PHE A 3 -76.38 -18.74 -22.42
N ARG A 4 -76.31 -17.90 -21.38
CA ARG A 4 -75.29 -16.96 -20.87
C ARG A 4 -75.58 -16.58 -19.39
N THR A 5 -74.58 -16.03 -18.68
CA THR A 5 -74.75 -14.89 -17.72
C THR A 5 -75.50 -15.12 -16.38
N ILE A 6 -75.07 -14.63 -15.20
CA ILE A 6 -73.82 -14.04 -14.67
C ILE A 6 -73.83 -14.32 -13.15
N ILE A 7 -72.67 -14.69 -12.56
CA ILE A 7 -72.34 -14.34 -11.17
C ILE A 7 -70.88 -13.87 -11.15
N TYR A 8 -70.69 -12.57 -10.98
CA TYR A 8 -69.49 -11.95 -10.39
C TYR A 8 -69.99 -11.34 -9.06
N ILE A 9 -69.22 -11.30 -7.98
CA ILE A 9 -68.12 -10.34 -7.78
C ILE A 9 -67.28 -10.77 -6.56
N LEU A 10 -65.95 -10.75 -6.71
CA LEU A 10 -64.86 -10.56 -5.71
C LEU A 10 -64.88 -11.39 -4.39
N CYS A 11 -63.76 -11.91 -3.84
CA CYS A 11 -62.34 -12.02 -4.23
C CYS A 11 -61.68 -13.04 -3.26
N VAL A 12 -60.44 -13.55 -3.36
CA VAL A 12 -59.27 -13.31 -4.24
C VAL A 12 -58.69 -14.68 -4.67
N PHE A 13 -58.00 -14.76 -5.81
CA PHE A 13 -57.20 -15.95 -6.25
C PHE A 13 -55.83 -16.00 -5.51
N LEU A 14 -55.29 -17.16 -5.10
CA LEU A 14 -54.42 -18.09 -5.89
C LEU A 14 -53.23 -17.36 -6.57
N ILE A 15 -51.98 -17.84 -6.57
CA ILE A 15 -51.48 -19.18 -6.96
C ILE A 15 -50.23 -19.60 -6.14
N SER A 16 -49.95 -20.90 -6.12
CA SER A 16 -48.88 -21.65 -5.42
C SER A 16 -47.41 -21.34 -5.81
N GLY A 17 -46.48 -21.51 -4.85
CA GLY A 17 -45.05 -21.78 -5.13
C GLY A 17 -44.09 -21.56 -3.95
N LEU A 18 -43.27 -22.58 -3.61
CA LEU A 18 -42.12 -22.54 -2.66
C LEU A 18 -42.50 -22.33 -1.17
N THR A 19 -41.77 -22.81 -0.15
CA THR A 19 -40.32 -22.65 0.13
C THR A 19 -39.81 -23.61 1.22
N CYS A 20 -38.51 -23.96 1.12
CA CYS A 20 -37.52 -24.18 2.20
C CYS A 20 -37.97 -24.83 3.55
N ASP A 21 -37.59 -26.09 3.79
CA ASP A 21 -37.72 -26.72 5.11
C ASP A 21 -36.80 -26.05 6.14
N LYS A 22 -37.36 -25.70 7.30
CA LYS A 22 -36.71 -25.00 8.40
C LYS A 22 -36.12 -26.02 9.38
N ARG A 23 -34.87 -26.43 9.19
CA ARG A 23 -34.09 -27.09 10.25
C ARG A 23 -32.59 -26.79 10.12
N CYS A 24 -32.02 -26.23 11.19
CA CYS A 24 -30.67 -25.62 11.33
C CYS A 24 -30.61 -24.10 11.15
N ARG A 25 -31.50 -23.37 11.85
CA ARG A 25 -31.02 -22.24 12.66
C ARG A 25 -30.58 -22.81 14.02
N ASP A 26 -29.76 -22.08 14.75
CA ASP A 26 -29.22 -22.47 16.06
C ASP A 26 -28.11 -23.55 15.99
N CYS A 27 -27.03 -23.22 15.27
CA CYS A 27 -25.71 -23.60 15.77
C CYS A 27 -25.42 -22.69 16.97
N GLU A 28 -25.67 -23.18 18.18
CA GLU A 28 -25.34 -22.44 19.41
C GLU A 28 -23.83 -22.13 19.42
N ILE A 29 -23.50 -20.85 19.68
CA ILE A 29 -22.11 -20.40 19.78
C ILE A 29 -21.51 -21.01 21.06
N PRO A 30 -20.40 -21.77 20.99
CA PRO A 30 -19.73 -22.28 22.18
C PRO A 30 -19.38 -21.14 23.16
N PRO A 31 -19.57 -21.31 24.49
CA PRO A 31 -19.37 -20.23 25.46
C PRO A 31 -17.94 -19.65 25.53
N ASP A 32 -16.95 -20.31 24.93
CA ASP A 32 -15.56 -19.86 24.84
C ASP A 32 -15.25 -19.08 23.54
N GLY A 33 -16.24 -18.90 22.66
CA GLY A 33 -16.09 -18.21 21.37
C GLY A 33 -15.27 -18.98 20.33
N ARG A 34 -14.91 -20.24 20.58
CA ARG A 34 -14.13 -21.06 19.65
C ARG A 34 -15.05 -21.96 18.84
N PHE A 35 -15.30 -21.59 17.59
CA PHE A 35 -15.89 -22.53 16.64
C PHE A 35 -14.94 -23.73 16.46
N PRO A 36 -15.39 -24.98 16.67
CA PRO A 36 -14.59 -26.14 16.32
C PRO A 36 -14.25 -26.11 14.83
N HIS A 37 -13.08 -26.61 14.45
CA HIS A 37 -12.64 -26.72 13.05
C HIS A 37 -13.48 -27.76 12.29
N THR A 38 -14.74 -27.45 12.00
CA THR A 38 -15.68 -28.40 11.41
C THR A 38 -15.21 -28.78 10.00
N GLY A 39 -14.92 -30.06 9.80
CA GLY A 39 -14.47 -30.61 8.51
C GLY A 39 -13.04 -30.25 8.08
N PHE A 40 -12.30 -29.39 8.79
CA PHE A 40 -10.91 -29.04 8.48
C PHE A 40 -9.92 -29.90 9.28
N THR A 41 -8.84 -30.33 8.64
CA THR A 41 -7.71 -31.03 9.29
C THR A 41 -6.60 -30.09 9.72
N SER A 42 -6.47 -28.90 9.11
CA SER A 42 -5.57 -27.83 9.54
C SER A 42 -6.05 -26.48 9.04
N VAL A 43 -6.01 -25.46 9.91
CA VAL A 43 -6.12 -24.03 9.55
C VAL A 43 -5.04 -23.30 10.35
N LYS A 44 -4.06 -22.70 9.68
CA LYS A 44 -2.96 -22.00 10.37
C LYS A 44 -2.34 -20.89 9.51
N THR A 45 -1.73 -19.92 10.18
CA THR A 45 -0.77 -18.99 9.58
C THR A 45 0.53 -19.73 9.26
N ILE A 46 1.07 -19.50 8.06
CA ILE A 46 2.43 -19.92 7.65
C ILE A 46 3.42 -18.79 7.93
N ASP A 47 3.07 -17.57 7.52
CA ASP A 47 3.92 -16.39 7.56
C ASP A 47 3.05 -15.15 7.77
N ILE A 48 3.56 -14.14 8.49
CA ILE A 48 2.89 -12.87 8.79
C ILE A 48 3.93 -11.75 8.69
N ASP A 49 3.64 -10.74 7.87
CA ASP A 49 4.40 -9.49 7.84
C ASP A 49 3.52 -8.29 8.26
N SER A 50 3.98 -7.06 8.04
CA SER A 50 3.23 -5.85 8.41
C SER A 50 2.06 -5.51 7.48
N PHE A 51 1.99 -6.11 6.29
CA PHE A 51 1.02 -5.81 5.23
C PHE A 51 0.38 -7.06 4.62
N SER A 52 0.83 -8.26 5.02
CA SER A 52 0.38 -9.52 4.43
C SER A 52 0.41 -10.69 5.40
N VAL A 53 -0.38 -11.72 5.08
CA VAL A 53 -0.37 -13.02 5.77
C VAL A 53 -0.45 -14.13 4.73
N ILE A 54 0.20 -15.26 5.00
CA ILE A 54 0.04 -16.52 4.27
C ILE A 54 -0.70 -17.50 5.18
N ILE A 55 -1.83 -18.04 4.71
CA ILE A 55 -2.67 -19.00 5.43
C ILE A 55 -2.61 -20.36 4.72
N GLU A 56 -2.40 -21.44 5.47
CA GLU A 56 -2.61 -22.83 5.02
C GLU A 56 -3.96 -23.35 5.53
N VAL A 57 -4.77 -23.90 4.63
CA VAL A 57 -6.01 -24.61 4.94
C VAL A 57 -5.96 -26.01 4.33
N LYS A 58 -6.32 -27.03 5.12
CA LYS A 58 -6.41 -28.44 4.71
C LYS A 58 -7.68 -29.07 5.27
N PHE A 59 -8.28 -29.95 4.49
CA PHE A 59 -9.49 -30.69 4.85
C PHE A 59 -9.54 -32.02 4.09
N GLU A 60 -10.40 -32.93 4.52
CA GLU A 60 -10.58 -34.24 3.88
C GLU A 60 -11.98 -34.37 3.27
N MET A 61 -12.03 -34.95 2.08
CA MET A 61 -13.25 -35.27 1.34
C MET A 61 -13.27 -36.75 0.98
N ASP A 62 -14.46 -37.35 1.03
CA ASP A 62 -14.66 -38.74 0.59
C ASP A 62 -14.46 -38.83 -0.92
N SER A 63 -13.89 -39.94 -1.41
CA SER A 63 -13.49 -40.11 -2.82
C SER A 63 -14.65 -40.11 -3.84
N LEU A 64 -15.90 -40.03 -3.38
CA LEU A 64 -17.12 -39.96 -4.19
C LEU A 64 -17.78 -38.58 -4.15
N ASP A 65 -17.29 -37.66 -3.32
CA ASP A 65 -17.80 -36.30 -3.23
C ASP A 65 -17.01 -35.36 -4.15
N THR A 66 -17.59 -34.20 -4.47
CA THR A 66 -16.97 -33.19 -5.34
C THR A 66 -17.08 -31.82 -4.70
N LEU A 67 -15.95 -31.11 -4.68
CA LEU A 67 -15.87 -29.76 -4.14
C LEU A 67 -16.60 -28.75 -5.04
N VAL A 68 -17.60 -28.06 -4.47
CA VAL A 68 -18.45 -27.08 -5.17
C VAL A 68 -17.89 -25.67 -5.03
N SER A 69 -17.39 -25.32 -3.86
CA SER A 69 -16.72 -24.04 -3.61
C SER A 69 -15.77 -24.13 -2.43
N GLN A 70 -14.74 -23.30 -2.44
CA GLN A 70 -13.88 -23.05 -1.29
C GLN A 70 -13.29 -21.64 -1.35
N GLY A 71 -12.87 -21.16 -0.19
CA GLY A 71 -12.25 -19.84 -0.07
C GLY A 71 -12.16 -19.38 1.37
N LEU A 72 -11.76 -18.13 1.55
CA LEU A 72 -11.51 -17.52 2.84
C LEU A 72 -12.08 -16.11 2.89
N TYR A 73 -12.98 -15.87 3.84
CA TYR A 73 -13.40 -14.51 4.22
C TYR A 73 -12.46 -13.95 5.28
N TRP A 74 -12.20 -12.64 5.24
CA TRP A 74 -11.39 -11.94 6.24
C TRP A 74 -11.90 -10.53 6.52
N THR A 75 -11.79 -10.10 7.78
CA THR A 75 -12.24 -8.78 8.22
C THR A 75 -11.45 -8.27 9.43
N LYS A 76 -11.62 -6.98 9.75
CA LYS A 76 -11.20 -6.36 11.02
C LYS A 76 -12.30 -6.38 12.08
N SER A 77 -13.54 -6.69 11.66
CA SER A 77 -14.69 -6.79 12.55
C SER A 77 -14.68 -8.10 13.33
N ILE A 78 -15.51 -8.20 14.37
CA ILE A 78 -15.56 -9.33 15.30
C ILE A 78 -16.15 -10.61 14.68
N LEU A 79 -16.76 -10.54 13.49
CA LEU A 79 -17.35 -11.68 12.78
C LEU A 79 -17.25 -11.48 11.24
N PRO A 80 -16.41 -12.28 10.51
CA PRO A 80 -16.42 -12.30 9.05
C PRO A 80 -17.73 -12.89 8.50
N ASN A 81 -18.45 -12.10 7.70
CA ASN A 81 -19.68 -12.47 7.03
C ASN A 81 -19.50 -12.52 5.49
N ASN A 82 -20.56 -12.90 4.78
CA ASN A 82 -20.56 -13.10 3.32
C ASN A 82 -20.48 -11.81 2.49
N THR A 83 -20.37 -10.64 3.11
CA THR A 83 -20.10 -9.34 2.47
C THR A 83 -18.70 -8.79 2.76
N ASP A 84 -17.93 -9.46 3.63
CA ASP A 84 -16.53 -9.12 3.89
C ASP A 84 -15.61 -9.53 2.72
N SER A 85 -14.34 -9.11 2.78
CA SER A 85 -13.35 -9.42 1.76
C SER A 85 -13.11 -10.92 1.65
N VAL A 86 -13.15 -11.45 0.43
CA VAL A 86 -13.10 -12.89 0.14
C VAL A 86 -12.02 -13.24 -0.87
N VAL A 87 -11.35 -14.36 -0.66
CA VAL A 87 -10.51 -15.03 -1.67
C VAL A 87 -11.15 -16.37 -2.00
N PHE A 88 -11.67 -16.53 -3.22
CA PHE A 88 -12.09 -17.83 -3.74
C PHE A 88 -10.87 -18.60 -4.25
N VAL A 89 -10.88 -19.93 -4.12
CA VAL A 89 -9.78 -20.79 -4.58
C VAL A 89 -10.33 -21.95 -5.41
N ASP A 90 -9.60 -22.31 -6.48
CA ASP A 90 -9.97 -23.37 -7.42
C ASP A 90 -10.24 -24.71 -6.72
N THR A 91 -11.28 -25.42 -7.17
CA THR A 91 -11.84 -26.59 -6.47
C THR A 91 -11.13 -27.92 -6.75
N GLY A 92 -9.87 -27.88 -7.20
CA GLY A 92 -9.11 -29.07 -7.62
C GLY A 92 -8.40 -29.85 -6.51
N HIS A 93 -8.36 -29.36 -5.26
CA HIS A 93 -7.49 -29.90 -4.21
C HIS A 93 -8.14 -29.88 -2.81
N THR A 94 -7.73 -30.81 -1.94
CA THR A 94 -8.11 -30.96 -0.51
C THR A 94 -7.44 -29.94 0.42
N GLY A 95 -7.42 -28.67 -0.01
CA GLY A 95 -6.77 -27.58 0.71
C GLY A 95 -6.20 -26.52 -0.21
N TYR A 96 -5.68 -25.45 0.39
CA TYR A 96 -5.12 -24.30 -0.31
C TYR A 96 -4.15 -23.51 0.56
N ILE A 97 -3.29 -22.74 -0.12
CA ILE A 97 -2.48 -21.69 0.49
C ILE A 97 -2.90 -20.37 -0.13
N VAL A 98 -3.29 -19.40 0.70
CA VAL A 98 -3.71 -18.05 0.28
C VAL A 98 -2.80 -17.02 0.90
N LYS A 99 -2.32 -16.08 0.07
CA LYS A 99 -1.66 -14.85 0.53
C LYS A 99 -2.67 -13.70 0.49
N ILE A 100 -2.96 -13.12 1.66
CA ILE A 100 -3.75 -11.89 1.77
C ILE A 100 -2.77 -10.72 1.84
N GLN A 101 -2.99 -9.66 1.06
CA GLN A 101 -2.09 -8.49 0.97
C GLN A 101 -2.85 -7.18 1.24
N ASN A 102 -2.12 -6.07 1.31
CA ASN A 102 -2.65 -4.72 1.57
C ASN A 102 -3.36 -4.60 2.95
N LEU A 103 -2.92 -5.41 3.91
CA LEU A 103 -3.34 -5.30 5.31
C LEU A 103 -2.70 -4.07 5.97
N GLN A 104 -3.28 -3.60 7.07
CA GLN A 104 -2.70 -2.56 7.91
C GLN A 104 -1.74 -3.19 8.92
N PRO A 105 -0.59 -2.56 9.25
CA PRO A 105 0.31 -3.03 10.30
C PRO A 105 -0.31 -2.98 11.69
N LYS A 106 0.19 -3.81 12.61
CA LYS A 106 -0.25 -3.88 14.02
C LYS A 106 -1.77 -3.89 14.16
N THR A 107 -2.44 -4.66 13.31
CA THR A 107 -3.89 -4.73 13.21
C THR A 107 -4.33 -6.17 13.33
N LYS A 108 -5.31 -6.41 14.20
CA LYS A 108 -5.94 -7.72 14.34
C LYS A 108 -6.93 -7.97 13.21
N TYR A 109 -6.91 -9.19 12.71
CA TYR A 109 -7.80 -9.69 11.66
C TYR A 109 -8.37 -11.03 12.07
N LEU A 110 -9.64 -11.24 11.73
CA LEU A 110 -10.31 -12.52 11.83
C LEU A 110 -10.47 -13.10 10.42
N ILE A 111 -10.19 -14.40 10.28
CA ILE A 111 -10.43 -15.16 9.06
C ILE A 111 -11.46 -16.26 9.30
N ARG A 112 -12.26 -16.52 8.27
CA ARG A 112 -13.22 -17.62 8.19
C ARG A 112 -13.03 -18.37 6.87
N PRO A 113 -12.12 -19.38 6.84
CA PRO A 113 -12.06 -20.32 5.72
C PRO A 113 -13.34 -21.15 5.65
N PHE A 114 -13.76 -21.47 4.42
CA PHE A 114 -14.91 -22.32 4.14
C PHE A 114 -14.62 -23.30 2.99
N PHE A 115 -15.37 -24.40 2.99
CA PHE A 115 -15.60 -25.22 1.80
C PHE A 115 -17.05 -25.73 1.79
N GLN A 116 -17.57 -26.04 0.59
CA GLN A 116 -18.84 -26.72 0.39
C GLN A 116 -18.66 -27.86 -0.61
N LEU A 117 -19.08 -29.05 -0.24
CA LEU A 117 -19.12 -30.23 -1.11
C LEU A 117 -20.51 -30.47 -1.69
N LYS A 118 -20.60 -31.31 -2.72
CA LYS A 118 -21.85 -31.61 -3.44
C LYS A 118 -22.81 -32.47 -2.62
N SER A 119 -22.29 -33.26 -1.68
CA SER A 119 -23.09 -33.92 -0.62
C SER A 119 -23.87 -32.94 0.28
N GLY A 120 -23.52 -31.66 0.28
CA GLY A 120 -24.03 -30.67 1.23
C GLY A 120 -23.16 -30.51 2.47
N LYS A 121 -22.13 -31.35 2.67
CA LYS A 121 -21.11 -31.15 3.72
C LYS A 121 -20.45 -29.78 3.55
N ARG A 122 -20.38 -29.02 4.64
CA ARG A 122 -19.69 -27.73 4.71
C ARG A 122 -18.65 -27.79 5.80
N GLY A 123 -17.50 -27.18 5.54
CA GLY A 123 -16.51 -26.91 6.58
C GLY A 123 -16.47 -25.42 6.87
N GLU A 124 -16.50 -25.07 8.15
CA GLU A 124 -16.24 -23.72 8.64
C GLU A 124 -15.29 -23.77 9.84
N ALA A 125 -14.41 -22.77 9.91
CA ALA A 125 -13.50 -22.55 11.03
C ALA A 125 -13.27 -21.05 11.21
N GLN A 126 -12.70 -20.66 12.34
CA GLN A 126 -12.26 -19.29 12.61
C GLN A 126 -10.83 -19.29 13.13
N LEU A 127 -10.03 -18.31 12.71
CA LEU A 127 -8.69 -18.05 13.25
C LEU A 127 -8.50 -16.53 13.32
N GLU A 128 -7.77 -16.06 14.33
CA GLU A 128 -7.32 -14.67 14.42
C GLU A 128 -5.81 -14.57 14.20
N PHE A 129 -5.36 -13.45 13.65
CA PHE A 129 -3.95 -13.10 13.55
C PHE A 129 -3.77 -11.58 13.72
N GLU A 130 -2.56 -11.15 14.10
CA GLU A 130 -2.18 -9.73 14.17
C GLU A 130 -0.99 -9.50 13.26
N THR A 131 -1.08 -8.52 12.35
CA THR A 131 0.05 -8.14 11.47
C THR A 131 1.19 -7.54 12.28
N LEU A 132 2.43 -7.74 11.81
CA LEU A 132 3.60 -7.25 12.54
C LEU A 132 3.63 -5.72 12.62
N GLN A 133 4.14 -5.18 13.72
CA GLN A 133 4.36 -3.73 13.83
C GLN A 133 5.38 -3.28 12.79
N LEU A 134 4.97 -2.35 11.93
CA LEU A 134 5.82 -1.77 10.91
C LEU A 134 6.88 -0.86 11.55
N ASN A 135 8.14 -1.21 11.32
CA ASN A 135 9.29 -0.48 11.85
C ASN A 135 10.02 0.23 10.72
N TYR A 136 9.82 1.55 10.63
CA TYR A 136 10.58 2.40 9.72
C TYR A 136 11.91 2.83 10.34
N PHE A 137 12.98 2.75 9.56
CA PHE A 137 14.34 3.08 9.97
C PHE A 137 15.14 3.66 8.79
N VAL A 138 16.19 4.41 9.09
CA VAL A 138 17.11 4.99 8.08
C VAL A 138 17.82 3.87 7.31
N GLY A 139 17.73 3.91 5.98
CA GLY A 139 18.16 2.85 5.06
C GLY A 139 17.05 1.86 4.67
N GLY A 140 15.93 1.84 5.40
CA GLY A 140 14.74 1.05 5.08
C GLY A 140 13.85 1.71 4.02
N ILE A 141 12.85 0.95 3.54
CA ILE A 141 11.85 1.44 2.58
C ILE A 141 10.80 2.28 3.31
N GLY A 142 10.52 3.47 2.78
CA GLY A 142 9.51 4.41 3.28
C GLY A 142 8.11 4.19 2.69
N PRO A 143 7.09 4.92 3.18
CA PRO A 143 5.70 4.71 2.79
C PRO A 143 5.42 4.97 1.30
N ALA A 144 6.27 5.73 0.59
CA ALA A 144 6.14 5.92 -0.86
C ALA A 144 6.95 4.92 -1.70
N GLY A 145 7.56 3.90 -1.08
CA GLY A 145 8.54 3.04 -1.74
C GLY A 145 9.91 3.71 -1.92
N GLY A 146 10.13 4.87 -1.29
CA GLY A 146 11.42 5.54 -1.23
C GLY A 146 12.39 4.88 -0.25
N ILE A 147 13.62 5.40 -0.15
CA ILE A 147 14.57 4.97 0.90
C ILE A 147 14.68 6.07 1.95
N ILE A 148 14.43 5.73 3.21
CA ILE A 148 14.44 6.67 4.33
C ILE A 148 15.87 7.12 4.62
N PHE A 149 16.15 8.43 4.61
CA PHE A 149 17.46 8.98 4.97
C PHE A 149 17.47 9.74 6.30
N TRP A 150 16.29 10.12 6.80
CA TRP A 150 16.16 10.82 8.07
C TRP A 150 14.85 10.41 8.78
N MET A 151 14.91 10.29 10.11
CA MET A 151 13.77 9.96 10.97
C MET A 151 13.84 10.77 12.26
N LYS A 152 12.67 11.16 12.77
CA LYS A 152 12.45 11.72 14.10
C LYS A 152 11.32 10.98 14.81
N ASP A 153 11.54 10.64 16.06
CA ASP A 153 10.58 10.03 17.00
C ASP A 153 9.85 8.78 16.46
N LYS A 154 10.47 8.08 15.50
CA LYS A 154 9.91 6.96 14.71
C LYS A 154 8.59 7.28 13.98
N LYS A 155 8.17 8.54 13.91
CA LYS A 155 6.89 8.98 13.30
C LYS A 155 7.08 9.88 12.09
N THR A 156 7.97 10.86 12.16
CA THR A 156 8.23 11.80 11.05
C THR A 156 9.51 11.38 10.34
N GLY A 157 9.53 11.38 9.01
CA GLY A 157 10.70 11.01 8.24
C GLY A 157 10.82 11.72 6.91
N LEU A 158 12.01 11.63 6.30
CA LEU A 158 12.25 11.98 4.91
C LEU A 158 12.72 10.74 4.15
N GLU A 159 12.10 10.50 2.99
CA GLU A 159 12.48 9.44 2.04
C GLU A 159 12.96 10.05 0.72
N ILE A 160 13.98 9.43 0.11
CA ILE A 160 14.40 9.73 -1.26
C ILE A 160 13.49 8.97 -2.23
N GLY A 161 13.27 9.53 -3.42
CA GLY A 161 12.46 8.90 -4.48
C GLY A 161 12.96 7.50 -4.87
N PRO A 162 12.12 6.68 -5.53
CA PRO A 162 12.52 5.37 -6.06
C PRO A 162 13.66 5.46 -7.08
N GLU A 163 14.37 4.35 -7.34
CA GLU A 163 15.60 4.32 -8.14
C GLU A 163 15.47 4.96 -9.54
N PHE A 164 14.33 4.73 -10.22
CA PHE A 164 14.05 5.28 -11.54
C PHE A 164 13.93 6.82 -11.58
N THR A 165 13.86 7.50 -10.44
CA THR A 165 13.78 8.97 -10.35
C THR A 165 15.15 9.66 -10.35
N ASP A 166 16.27 8.92 -10.39
CA ASP A 166 17.59 9.52 -10.64
C ASP A 166 17.65 10.00 -12.10
N SER A 167 17.77 11.30 -12.31
CA SER A 167 17.76 11.89 -13.65
C SER A 167 18.51 13.22 -13.70
N LEU A 168 18.92 13.63 -14.91
CA LEU A 168 19.70 14.84 -15.13
C LEU A 168 18.81 15.99 -15.60
N PHE A 169 18.86 17.13 -14.89
CA PHE A 169 18.10 18.33 -15.24
C PHE A 169 18.93 19.61 -15.04
N PRO A 170 18.60 20.71 -15.75
CA PRO A 170 19.04 22.05 -15.34
C PRO A 170 18.34 22.42 -14.04
N TRP A 171 19.00 23.22 -13.18
CA TRP A 171 18.45 23.66 -11.91
C TRP A 171 17.23 24.56 -12.09
N GLY A 172 17.38 25.55 -12.98
CA GLY A 172 16.42 26.63 -13.21
C GLY A 172 16.97 27.64 -14.21
N CYS A 173 16.37 28.84 -14.24
CA CYS A 173 16.73 29.91 -15.15
C CYS A 173 18.01 30.64 -14.69
N SER A 174 18.83 31.09 -15.64
CA SER A 174 19.85 32.14 -15.44
C SER A 174 19.23 33.53 -15.35
N GLY A 175 19.97 34.49 -14.78
CA GLY A 175 19.61 35.91 -14.79
C GLY A 175 18.29 36.25 -14.11
N GLN A 176 17.84 35.44 -13.14
CA GLN A 176 16.64 35.70 -12.34
C GLN A 176 16.93 35.44 -10.85
N PRO A 177 16.74 36.42 -9.96
CA PRO A 177 16.92 36.22 -8.54
C PRO A 177 15.89 35.23 -7.99
N MET A 178 16.34 34.30 -7.15
CA MET A 178 15.53 33.22 -6.59
C MET A 178 15.68 33.19 -5.07
N THR A 179 14.60 33.53 -4.35
CA THR A 179 14.57 33.49 -2.89
C THR A 179 14.52 32.04 -2.40
N THR A 180 15.66 31.50 -1.99
CA THR A 180 15.80 30.12 -1.50
C THR A 180 16.67 30.08 -0.25
N GLY A 181 16.38 29.15 0.66
CA GLY A 181 17.16 28.89 1.86
C GLY A 181 18.10 27.68 1.74
N LEU A 182 18.98 27.52 2.71
CA LEU A 182 19.95 26.41 2.81
C LEU A 182 19.53 25.32 3.80
N SER A 183 18.60 25.64 4.70
CA SER A 183 18.33 24.93 5.94
C SER A 183 17.62 23.60 5.71
N PHE A 184 17.70 22.71 6.70
CA PHE A 184 16.95 21.47 6.69
C PHE A 184 15.45 21.78 6.76
N GLY A 185 14.68 21.31 5.79
CA GLY A 185 13.25 21.65 5.64
C GLY A 185 12.93 22.84 4.73
N ASP A 186 13.94 23.53 4.17
CA ASP A 186 13.69 24.60 3.16
C ASP A 186 13.33 24.04 1.77
N GLY A 187 13.53 22.73 1.51
CA GLY A 187 13.31 22.12 0.20
C GLY A 187 11.92 22.35 -0.41
N PRO A 188 10.79 22.24 0.33
CA PRO A 188 9.44 22.47 -0.21
C PRO A 188 9.18 23.92 -0.62
N SER A 189 9.63 24.89 0.17
CA SER A 189 9.48 26.32 -0.14
C SER A 189 10.40 26.71 -1.28
N ASN A 190 11.67 26.28 -1.27
CA ASN A 190 12.61 26.45 -2.36
C ASN A 190 12.07 25.89 -3.69
N THR A 191 11.56 24.65 -3.69
CA THR A 191 10.97 24.01 -4.88
C THR A 191 9.72 24.71 -5.38
N THR A 192 9.04 25.48 -4.53
CA THR A 192 7.92 26.35 -4.93
C THR A 192 8.41 27.66 -5.54
N ASN A 193 9.49 28.22 -5.02
CA ASN A 193 10.05 29.50 -5.45
C ASN A 193 10.88 29.40 -6.74
N ILE A 194 11.55 28.25 -6.98
CA ILE A 194 12.20 27.97 -8.26
C ILE A 194 11.10 27.87 -9.33
N SER A 195 10.97 28.92 -10.15
CA SER A 195 9.93 28.99 -11.18
C SER A 195 9.98 27.75 -12.08
N PRO A 196 8.91 26.94 -12.14
CA PRO A 196 8.86 25.78 -13.02
C PRO A 196 8.65 26.17 -14.50
N LYS A 197 8.54 27.47 -14.79
CA LYS A 197 8.29 28.03 -16.13
C LYS A 197 9.49 28.86 -16.61
N CYS A 198 10.66 28.24 -16.60
CA CYS A 198 11.71 28.62 -17.53
C CYS A 198 11.24 28.27 -18.95
N TYR A 199 11.47 29.17 -19.90
CA TYR A 199 10.95 29.01 -21.26
C TYR A 199 11.42 27.67 -21.87
N SER A 200 10.45 26.78 -22.12
CA SER A 200 10.50 25.53 -22.90
C SER A 200 11.09 24.21 -22.33
N LEU A 201 11.58 24.11 -21.08
CA LEU A 201 12.00 22.82 -20.50
C LEU A 201 11.64 22.63 -19.02
N ILE A 202 11.33 21.38 -18.64
CA ILE A 202 11.17 20.96 -17.24
C ILE A 202 12.54 21.06 -16.55
N ASN A 203 12.62 21.86 -15.48
CA ASN A 203 13.81 21.99 -14.64
C ASN A 203 13.74 21.04 -13.42
N ALA A 204 14.82 20.99 -12.64
CA ALA A 204 14.96 20.11 -11.48
C ALA A 204 13.79 20.23 -10.49
N ALA A 205 13.38 21.45 -10.16
CA ALA A 205 12.25 21.70 -9.27
C ALA A 205 10.92 21.25 -9.89
N GLY A 206 10.69 21.52 -11.17
CA GLY A 206 9.51 21.07 -11.91
C GLY A 206 9.40 19.53 -12.00
N PHE A 207 10.51 18.84 -12.23
CA PHE A 207 10.56 17.37 -12.22
C PHE A 207 10.19 16.81 -10.84
N CYS A 208 10.79 17.34 -9.76
CA CYS A 208 10.45 16.89 -8.42
C CYS A 208 8.98 17.20 -8.05
N ARG A 209 8.48 18.38 -8.39
CA ARG A 209 7.15 18.87 -7.97
C ARG A 209 5.98 18.21 -8.73
N TYR A 210 6.16 17.95 -10.03
CA TYR A 210 5.08 17.48 -10.91
C TYR A 210 5.23 16.02 -11.37
N GLY A 211 6.32 15.35 -10.99
CA GLY A 211 6.47 13.93 -11.25
C GLY A 211 5.49 13.08 -10.44
N ASP A 212 4.69 12.27 -11.12
CA ASP A 212 3.84 11.25 -10.49
C ASP A 212 4.70 10.05 -10.09
N PHE A 213 5.41 10.18 -8.98
CA PHE A 213 6.19 9.09 -8.40
C PHE A 213 5.33 8.33 -7.39
N ASN A 214 4.80 7.18 -7.84
CA ASN A 214 3.94 6.26 -7.06
C ASN A 214 2.60 6.85 -6.58
N LYS A 215 1.98 7.78 -7.34
CA LYS A 215 0.66 8.38 -7.03
C LYS A 215 0.59 9.12 -5.70
N LEU A 216 1.73 9.54 -5.18
CA LEU A 216 1.85 10.31 -3.94
C LEU A 216 2.28 11.75 -4.26
N PRO A 217 1.54 12.76 -3.77
CA PRO A 217 1.94 14.16 -3.92
C PRO A 217 3.12 14.50 -2.99
N GLU A 218 3.56 15.75 -3.07
CA GLU A 218 4.52 16.37 -2.14
C GLU A 218 5.98 15.90 -2.26
N TRP A 219 6.38 15.40 -3.44
CA TRP A 219 7.78 15.30 -3.81
C TRP A 219 8.37 16.69 -4.09
N TYR A 220 9.62 16.92 -3.66
CA TYR A 220 10.31 18.20 -3.81
C TYR A 220 11.82 18.04 -4.00
N LEU A 221 12.48 19.10 -4.48
CA LEU A 221 13.93 19.15 -4.68
C LEU A 221 14.59 19.48 -3.32
N PRO A 222 15.44 18.60 -2.76
CA PRO A 222 16.02 18.77 -1.42
C PRO A 222 16.84 20.05 -1.30
N SER A 223 16.76 20.75 -0.16
CA SER A 223 17.68 21.85 0.16
C SER A 223 19.12 21.35 0.31
N LYS A 224 20.09 22.28 0.36
CA LYS A 224 21.50 21.95 0.58
C LYS A 224 21.69 21.09 1.83
N ASN A 225 21.14 21.48 2.98
CA ASN A 225 21.31 20.72 4.22
C ASN A 225 20.50 19.41 4.25
N GLU A 226 19.43 19.28 3.45
CA GLU A 226 18.76 17.99 3.23
C GLU A 226 19.64 17.04 2.40
N LEU A 227 20.35 17.53 1.38
CA LEU A 227 21.35 16.74 0.64
C LEU A 227 22.56 16.34 1.49
N ASP A 228 23.10 17.23 2.33
CA ASP A 228 24.16 16.87 3.29
C ASP A 228 23.70 15.72 4.20
N THR A 229 22.45 15.77 4.65
CA THR A 229 21.83 14.75 5.50
C THR A 229 21.66 13.44 4.74
N MET A 230 21.25 13.49 3.47
CA MET A 230 21.17 12.35 2.56
C MET A 230 22.54 11.70 2.33
N TYR A 231 23.61 12.49 2.13
CA TYR A 231 24.99 11.97 2.05
C TYR A 231 25.42 11.29 3.35
N LYS A 232 25.25 11.96 4.51
CA LYS A 232 25.68 11.49 5.84
C LYS A 232 25.01 10.18 6.28
N TYR A 233 23.76 9.97 5.89
CA TYR A 233 22.97 8.82 6.34
C TYR A 233 22.78 7.73 5.29
N LEU A 234 22.88 8.05 3.99
CA LEU A 234 22.82 7.06 2.91
C LEU A 234 24.14 6.88 2.16
N ALA A 235 24.56 7.88 1.36
CA ALA A 235 25.60 7.68 0.35
C ALA A 235 26.98 7.33 0.96
N SER A 236 27.38 8.00 2.04
CA SER A 236 28.60 7.70 2.80
C SER A 236 28.64 6.30 3.43
N ARG A 237 27.51 5.58 3.42
CA ARG A 237 27.35 4.21 3.94
C ARG A 237 27.08 3.18 2.84
N GLY A 238 27.13 3.57 1.57
CA GLY A 238 26.77 2.72 0.43
C GLY A 238 25.26 2.42 0.32
N LEU A 239 24.41 3.18 1.00
CA LEU A 239 22.95 3.02 0.98
C LEU A 239 22.28 4.01 0.01
N GLY A 240 20.97 3.84 -0.20
CA GLY A 240 20.17 4.77 -1.02
C GLY A 240 20.24 4.56 -2.54
N LYS A 241 21.16 3.71 -3.03
CA LYS A 241 21.41 3.52 -4.47
C LYS A 241 21.71 4.83 -5.21
N LEU A 242 22.38 5.75 -4.53
CA LEU A 242 22.82 7.03 -5.09
C LEU A 242 24.11 6.82 -5.88
N ARG A 243 24.25 7.48 -7.03
CA ARG A 243 25.49 7.46 -7.81
C ARG A 243 26.52 8.39 -7.16
N PRO A 244 27.83 8.09 -7.20
CA PRO A 244 28.88 8.91 -6.58
C PRO A 244 29.19 10.16 -7.42
N GLU A 245 28.18 11.00 -7.65
CA GLU A 245 28.19 12.19 -8.50
C GLU A 245 27.55 13.39 -7.77
N TYR A 246 27.51 14.55 -8.43
CA TYR A 246 26.88 15.76 -7.90
C TYR A 246 25.35 15.78 -8.15
N TYR A 247 24.61 16.12 -7.09
CA TYR A 247 23.16 16.31 -7.12
C TYR A 247 22.81 17.78 -6.86
N TRP A 248 21.82 18.29 -7.61
CA TRP A 248 21.22 19.60 -7.40
C TRP A 248 20.46 19.66 -6.07
N SER A 249 20.86 20.60 -5.22
CA SER A 249 19.97 21.09 -4.16
C SER A 249 18.96 22.08 -4.75
N SER A 250 17.91 22.43 -4.01
CA SER A 250 17.01 23.54 -4.31
C SER A 250 17.54 24.90 -3.80
N SER A 251 18.80 24.97 -3.37
CA SER A 251 19.42 26.18 -2.84
C SER A 251 20.19 26.92 -3.94
N ALA A 252 19.79 28.17 -4.21
CA ALA A 252 20.54 29.10 -5.04
C ALA A 252 21.83 29.55 -4.34
N TYR A 253 22.75 30.15 -5.10
CA TYR A 253 23.93 30.82 -4.56
C TYR A 253 23.96 32.31 -4.92
N ASP A 254 23.79 32.61 -6.20
CA ASP A 254 23.61 33.96 -6.78
C ASP A 254 22.64 33.83 -7.96
N ASP A 255 22.43 34.89 -8.76
CA ASP A 255 21.42 34.93 -9.83
C ASP A 255 21.68 33.95 -10.99
N ASP A 256 22.91 33.47 -11.16
CA ASP A 256 23.30 32.55 -12.24
C ASP A 256 23.74 31.16 -11.74
N ASN A 257 24.10 31.04 -10.47
CA ASN A 257 24.60 29.81 -9.85
C ASN A 257 23.63 29.20 -8.83
N ALA A 258 23.71 27.88 -8.69
CA ALA A 258 23.07 27.13 -7.62
C ALA A 258 24.04 26.12 -6.99
N ILE A 259 23.63 25.51 -5.87
CA ILE A 259 24.50 24.64 -5.07
C ILE A 259 24.28 23.16 -5.39
N LEU A 260 25.37 22.47 -5.70
CA LEU A 260 25.46 21.02 -5.82
C LEU A 260 26.03 20.40 -4.53
N VAL A 261 25.63 19.16 -4.23
CA VAL A 261 26.29 18.32 -3.21
C VAL A 261 26.71 16.98 -3.84
N SER A 262 27.96 16.61 -3.63
CA SER A 262 28.57 15.34 -4.06
C SER A 262 28.12 14.19 -3.18
N MET A 263 27.52 13.15 -3.78
CA MET A 263 27.23 11.90 -3.06
C MET A 263 28.46 10.98 -2.92
N LYS A 264 29.61 11.35 -3.50
CA LYS A 264 30.87 10.63 -3.35
C LYS A 264 31.56 10.93 -2.01
N ASP A 265 31.57 12.20 -1.61
CA ASP A 265 32.40 12.72 -0.52
C ASP A 265 31.74 13.83 0.32
N GLY A 266 30.49 14.22 0.02
CA GLY A 266 29.76 15.25 0.74
C GLY A 266 30.24 16.68 0.44
N SER A 267 31.18 16.88 -0.47
CA SER A 267 31.61 18.22 -0.87
C SER A 267 30.49 18.98 -1.60
N SER A 268 30.45 20.30 -1.45
CA SER A 268 29.49 21.17 -2.13
C SER A 268 30.19 22.16 -3.05
N ILE A 269 29.70 22.30 -4.28
CA ILE A 269 30.21 23.27 -5.26
C ILE A 269 29.07 24.18 -5.76
N LYS A 270 29.45 25.30 -6.39
CA LYS A 270 28.53 26.26 -7.01
C LYS A 270 28.77 26.22 -8.52
N THR A 271 27.71 26.25 -9.32
CA THR A 271 27.84 26.19 -10.78
C THR A 271 26.61 26.72 -11.48
N ASP A 272 26.77 27.07 -12.75
CA ASP A 272 25.74 27.61 -13.63
C ASP A 272 24.44 26.78 -13.62
N ARG A 273 23.31 27.46 -13.39
CA ARG A 273 21.98 26.83 -13.25
C ARG A 273 21.48 26.10 -14.51
N TRP A 274 22.02 26.41 -15.69
CA TRP A 274 21.65 25.77 -16.96
C TRP A 274 22.31 24.40 -17.19
N ARG A 275 23.28 24.00 -16.36
CA ARG A 275 23.97 22.71 -16.52
C ARG A 275 23.15 21.54 -15.97
N TYR A 276 23.27 20.40 -16.64
CA TYR A 276 22.59 19.17 -16.29
C TYR A 276 23.37 18.41 -15.22
N TYR A 277 22.78 18.29 -14.01
CA TYR A 277 23.31 17.45 -12.92
C TYR A 277 22.17 16.62 -12.31
N ARG A 278 22.52 15.69 -11.42
CA ARG A 278 21.57 14.72 -10.90
C ARG A 278 20.51 15.38 -10.04
N VAL A 279 19.31 14.85 -10.12
CA VAL A 279 18.19 15.20 -9.29
C VAL A 279 17.68 13.91 -8.65
N ARG A 280 17.40 13.98 -7.36
CA ARG A 280 16.65 12.97 -6.65
C ARG A 280 15.56 13.66 -5.85
N PRO A 281 14.27 13.49 -6.19
CA PRO A 281 13.19 14.01 -5.37
C PRO A 281 13.27 13.43 -3.96
N ILE A 282 12.90 14.22 -2.96
CA ILE A 282 12.65 13.74 -1.61
C ILE A 282 11.23 14.09 -1.19
N ARG A 283 10.71 13.39 -0.19
CA ARG A 283 9.38 13.60 0.35
C ARG A 283 9.40 13.47 1.87
N LYS A 284 8.63 14.32 2.55
CA LYS A 284 8.34 14.19 3.97
C LYS A 284 7.15 13.26 4.17
N PHE A 285 7.22 12.40 5.17
CA PHE A 285 6.08 11.62 5.64
C PHE A 285 5.91 11.73 7.14
N GLU A 286 4.69 11.48 7.59
CA GLU A 286 4.31 11.41 9.00
C GLU A 286 3.37 10.22 9.18
N LEU A 287 3.64 9.42 10.20
CA LEU A 287 2.88 8.22 10.54
C LEU A 287 1.82 8.54 11.60
N PRO A 288 0.65 7.88 11.57
CA PRO A 288 -0.40 8.05 12.59
C PRO A 288 0.08 7.75 14.02
#